data_AF-A0A7W9XDR3-F1
#
_entry.id   AF-A0A7W9XDR3-F1
#
_cell.length_a   1.000
_cell.length_b   1.000
_cell.length_c   1.000
_cell.angle_alpha   90.00
_cell.angle_beta   90.00
_cell.angle_gamma   90.00
#
_symmetry.space_group_name_H-M   'P 1'
#
loop_
_entity.id
_entity.type
_entity.pdbx_description
1 polymer ?
#
loop_
_entity_poly.entity_id
_entity_poly.type
_entity_poly.pdbx_seq_one_letter_code
_entity_poly.pdbx_strand_id
1 'polypeptide(L)'
;MSTEPTEVHAEHGEHEGMTRKRILRVFLILLGITCIEFIIALAIVPSHPDFAHTWANPIYIVLTLAKAFYIVAFFMHLKFEKPSLIYSIIVPILFIIGLILVLTNESHHWITLRM
;
A
#
# COMPACT_ATOMS: atom_id res chain seq x y z
N MET A 1 -49.28 -29.40 28.52
CA MET A 1 -47.87 -29.33 28.11
C MET A 1 -47.73 -28.07 27.29
N SER A 2 -47.29 -26.98 27.91
CA SER A 2 -47.21 -25.67 27.25
C SER A 2 -46.03 -25.69 26.30
N THR A 3 -46.27 -25.50 25.01
CA THR A 3 -45.23 -25.36 23.99
C THR A 3 -44.54 -24.01 24.20
N GLU A 4 -43.36 -24.04 24.79
CA GLU A 4 -42.43 -22.92 24.77
C GLU A 4 -42.04 -22.64 23.32
N PRO A 5 -42.09 -21.39 22.84
CA PRO A 5 -41.41 -21.05 21.61
C PRO A 5 -39.91 -21.15 21.90
N THR A 6 -39.25 -22.13 21.29
CA THR A 6 -37.80 -22.09 21.07
C THR A 6 -37.48 -20.78 20.37
N GLU A 7 -37.10 -19.76 21.14
CA GLU A 7 -36.31 -18.64 20.66
C GLU A 7 -34.99 -19.24 20.20
N VAL A 8 -34.97 -19.63 18.92
CA VAL A 8 -33.76 -19.63 18.12
C VAL A 8 -33.21 -18.21 18.21
N HIS A 9 -32.34 -17.98 19.18
CA HIS A 9 -31.37 -16.89 19.13
C HIS A 9 -30.70 -16.99 17.76
N ALA A 10 -31.20 -16.17 16.84
CA ALA A 10 -30.46 -15.80 15.67
C ALA A 10 -29.24 -15.05 16.19
N GLU A 11 -28.15 -15.79 16.45
CA GLU A 11 -26.80 -15.25 16.38
C GLU A 11 -26.61 -14.73 14.96
N HIS A 12 -27.11 -13.51 14.74
CA HIS A 12 -26.78 -12.70 13.60
C HIS A 12 -25.30 -12.41 13.74
N GLY A 13 -24.52 -13.13 12.92
CA GLY A 13 -23.07 -13.15 12.94
C GLY A 13 -22.50 -11.76 13.17
N GLU A 14 -21.65 -11.67 14.18
CA GLU A 14 -20.62 -10.66 14.25
C GLU A 14 -19.73 -10.82 13.03
N HIS A 15 -20.18 -10.26 11.90
CA HIS A 15 -19.31 -9.96 10.80
C HIS A 15 -18.26 -8.99 11.36
N GLU A 16 -17.08 -9.54 11.66
CA GLU A 16 -15.81 -8.86 11.96
C GLU A 16 -15.32 -8.01 10.77
N GLY A 17 -16.24 -7.37 10.04
CA GLY A 17 -15.96 -6.38 9.03
C GLY A 17 -15.68 -5.03 9.70
N MET A 18 -14.63 -4.37 9.24
CA MET A 18 -14.22 -3.05 9.69
C MET A 18 -15.43 -2.12 9.84
N THR A 19 -15.71 -1.65 11.06
CA THR A 19 -16.90 -0.82 11.35
C THR A 19 -16.96 0.39 10.41
N ARG A 20 -18.14 0.74 9.88
CA ARG A 20 -18.36 1.88 8.98
C ARG A 20 -17.64 3.17 9.42
N LYS A 21 -17.62 3.45 10.74
CA LYS A 21 -16.94 4.61 11.33
C LYS A 21 -15.42 4.59 11.11
N ARG A 22 -14.80 3.41 11.14
CA ARG A 22 -13.35 3.23 10.97
C ARG A 22 -12.95 3.38 9.50
N ILE A 23 -13.76 2.83 8.59
CA ILE A 23 -13.60 3.03 7.14
C ILE A 23 -13.62 4.52 6.81
N LEU A 24 -14.62 5.25 7.32
CA LEU A 24 -14.75 6.69 7.07
C LEU A 24 -13.57 7.50 7.65
N ARG A 25 -13.08 7.12 8.84
CA ARG A 25 -11.90 7.75 9.44
C ARG A 25 -10.65 7.54 8.59
N VAL A 26 -10.40 6.31 8.11
CA VAL A 26 -9.24 6.01 7.27
C VAL A 26 -9.35 6.67 5.90
N PHE A 27 -10.56 6.69 5.32
CA PHE A 27 -10.85 7.42 4.09
C PHE A 27 -10.48 8.90 4.22
N LEU A 28 -10.88 9.58 5.31
CA LEU A 28 -10.57 10.99 5.52
C LEU A 28 -9.07 11.26 5.67
N ILE A 29 -8.34 10.37 6.33
CA ILE A 29 -6.87 10.48 6.43
C ILE A 29 -6.23 10.38 5.04
N LEU A 30 -6.65 9.40 4.24
CA LEU A 30 -6.14 9.18 2.89
C LEU A 30 -6.51 10.31 1.93
N LEU A 31 -7.72 10.87 2.09
CA LEU A 31 -8.14 12.08 1.39
C LEU A 31 -7.21 13.24 1.75
N GLY A 32 -6.91 13.45 3.03
CA GLY A 32 -5.99 14.48 3.50
C GLY A 32 -4.59 14.34 2.91
N ILE A 33 -4.00 13.14 2.94
CA ILE A 33 -2.70 12.87 2.31
C ILE A 33 -2.75 13.20 0.82
N THR A 34 -3.81 12.78 0.12
CA THR A 34 -3.98 13.02 -1.31
C THR A 34 -4.13 14.52 -1.63
N CYS A 35 -4.87 15.27 -0.81
CA CYS A 35 -4.97 16.72 -0.96
C CYS A 35 -3.62 17.42 -0.79
N ILE A 36 -2.81 16.98 0.18
CA ILE A 36 -1.45 17.51 0.39
C ILE A 36 -0.57 17.18 -0.82
N GLU A 37 -0.62 15.95 -1.34
CA GLU A 37 0.09 15.54 -2.57
C GLU A 37 -0.28 16.45 -3.75
N PHE A 38 -1.57 16.72 -3.96
CA PHE A 38 -2.03 17.61 -5.03
C PHE A 38 -1.57 19.06 -4.83
N ILE A 39 -1.58 19.58 -3.60
CA ILE A 39 -1.08 20.94 -3.32
C ILE A 39 0.42 21.02 -3.62
N ILE A 40 1.21 20.02 -3.22
CA ILE A 40 2.65 20.01 -3.53
C ILE A 40 2.86 19.94 -5.04
N ALA A 41 2.16 19.03 -5.73
CA ALA A 41 2.30 18.83 -7.17
C ALA A 41 1.81 20.01 -8.02
N LEU A 42 0.70 20.67 -7.64
CA LEU A 42 0.08 21.73 -8.44
C LEU A 42 0.43 23.15 -7.98
N ALA A 43 0.80 23.37 -6.73
CA ALA A 43 1.12 24.70 -6.22
C ALA A 43 2.63 24.91 -6.03
N ILE A 44 3.35 23.93 -5.47
CA ILE A 44 4.76 24.12 -5.10
C ILE A 44 5.69 23.85 -6.28
N VAL A 45 5.46 22.77 -7.03
CA VAL A 45 6.28 22.40 -8.18
C VAL A 45 6.30 23.49 -9.28
N PRO A 46 5.17 24.12 -9.65
CA PRO A 46 5.19 25.15 -10.69
C PRO A 46 5.84 26.47 -10.26
N SER A 47 5.81 26.79 -8.97
CA SER A 47 6.39 28.05 -8.45
C SER A 47 7.90 27.97 -8.22
N HIS A 48 8.47 26.78 -8.00
CA HIS A 48 9.90 26.60 -7.72
C HIS A 48 10.47 25.34 -8.41
N PRO A 49 10.79 25.41 -9.71
CA PRO A 49 11.28 24.25 -10.47
C PRO A 49 12.59 23.66 -9.92
N ASP A 50 13.52 24.49 -9.43
CA ASP A 50 14.80 24.01 -8.87
C ASP A 50 14.63 23.33 -7.49
N PHE A 51 13.62 23.75 -6.71
CA PHE A 51 13.29 23.15 -5.42
C PHE A 51 12.44 21.88 -5.58
N ALA A 52 11.72 21.76 -6.69
CA ALA A 52 10.84 20.64 -6.99
C ALA A 52 11.59 19.32 -7.06
N HIS A 53 12.72 19.27 -7.75
CA HIS A 53 13.48 18.02 -7.94
C HIS A 53 14.20 17.58 -6.66
N THR A 54 14.70 18.53 -5.87
CA THR A 54 15.54 18.22 -4.70
C THR A 54 14.72 17.81 -3.48
N TRP A 55 13.58 18.48 -3.24
CA TRP A 55 12.80 18.28 -2.00
C TRP A 55 11.37 17.83 -2.26
N ALA A 56 10.68 18.40 -3.25
CA ALA A 56 9.27 18.08 -3.47
C ALA A 56 9.08 16.64 -4.01
N ASN A 57 9.95 16.19 -4.92
CA ASN A 57 9.87 14.87 -5.53
C ASN A 57 10.04 13.71 -4.52
N PRO A 58 11.08 13.69 -3.64
CA PRO A 58 11.19 12.65 -2.62
C PRO A 58 10.06 12.72 -1.59
N ILE A 59 9.62 13.91 -1.19
CA ILE A 59 8.46 14.06 -0.29
C ILE A 59 7.21 13.44 -0.92
N TYR A 60 6.96 13.73 -2.20
CA TYR A 60 5.79 13.24 -2.93
C TYR A 60 5.81 11.72 -2.96
N ILE A 61 6.93 11.11 -3.36
CA ILE A 61 7.10 9.65 -3.40
C ILE A 61 6.82 9.02 -2.03
N VAL A 62 7.35 9.58 -0.95
CA VAL A 62 7.14 9.06 0.41
C VAL A 62 5.67 9.16 0.82
N LEU A 63 5.00 10.29 0.54
CA LEU A 63 3.58 10.46 0.81
C LEU A 63 2.73 9.45 0.01
N THR A 64 3.06 9.21 -1.26
CA THR A 64 2.35 8.25 -2.10
C THR A 64 2.53 6.82 -1.61
N LEU A 65 3.73 6.45 -1.17
CA LEU A 65 4.01 5.15 -0.57
C LEU A 65 3.26 4.97 0.77
N ALA A 66 3.24 5.99 1.62
CA ALA A 66 2.50 5.96 2.89
C ALA A 66 0.99 5.79 2.66
N LYS A 67 0.43 6.51 1.67
CA LYS A 67 -0.95 6.34 1.22
C LYS A 67 -1.22 4.92 0.73
N ALA A 68 -0.38 4.38 -0.15
CA ALA A 68 -0.52 3.03 -0.67
C ALA A 68 -0.50 1.99 0.45
N PHE A 69 0.43 2.13 1.40
CA PHE A 69 0.48 1.28 2.59
C PHE A 69 -0.81 1.36 3.42
N TYR A 70 -1.35 2.55 3.67
CA TYR A 70 -2.61 2.71 4.39
C TYR A 70 -3.80 2.08 3.65
N ILE A 71 -3.87 2.20 2.32
CA ILE A 71 -4.92 1.57 1.52
C ILE A 71 -4.84 0.04 1.64
N VAL A 72 -3.65 -0.52 1.45
CA VAL A 72 -3.41 -1.96 1.54
C VAL A 72 -3.74 -2.48 2.95
N ALA A 73 -3.26 -1.81 3.99
CA ALA A 73 -3.47 -2.23 5.38
C ALA A 73 -4.96 -2.20 5.79
N PHE A 74 -5.72 -1.17 5.39
CA PHE A 74 -7.08 -0.94 5.90
C PHE A 74 -8.19 -1.28 4.90
N PHE A 75 -8.04 -0.93 3.61
CA PHE A 75 -9.08 -1.20 2.60
C PHE A 75 -8.95 -2.59 1.97
N MET A 76 -7.73 -3.11 1.81
CA MET A 76 -7.54 -4.49 1.33
C MET A 76 -7.59 -5.54 2.46
N HIS A 77 -7.99 -5.15 3.68
CA HIS A 77 -8.17 -6.05 4.82
C HIS A 77 -6.88 -6.80 5.27
N LEU A 78 -5.70 -6.29 4.90
CA LEU A 78 -4.45 -7.02 5.11
C LEU A 78 -3.86 -6.91 6.51
N LYS A 79 -4.28 -5.91 7.29
CA LYS A 79 -3.80 -5.74 8.66
C LYS A 79 -4.34 -6.82 9.62
N PHE A 80 -5.49 -7.42 9.30
CA PHE A 80 -6.16 -8.38 10.18
C PHE A 80 -6.18 -9.79 9.63
N GLU A 81 -6.00 -9.98 8.32
CA GLU A 81 -5.92 -11.32 7.75
C GLU A 81 -4.85 -11.43 6.65
N LYS A 82 -3.97 -12.41 6.86
CA LYS A 82 -3.11 -13.11 5.87
C LYS A 82 -1.75 -12.45 5.56
N PRO A 83 -0.67 -12.89 6.24
CA PRO A 83 0.70 -12.59 5.82
C PRO A 83 1.04 -13.10 4.41
N SER A 84 0.21 -13.95 3.80
CA SER A 84 0.41 -14.48 2.44
C SER A 84 0.46 -13.39 1.36
N LEU A 85 -0.26 -12.28 1.53
CA LEU A 85 -0.27 -11.20 0.53
C LEU A 85 1.02 -10.36 0.60
N ILE A 86 1.64 -10.26 1.79
CA ILE A 86 2.97 -9.66 1.95
C ILE A 86 4.00 -10.51 1.19
N TYR A 87 3.98 -11.84 1.37
CA TYR A 87 4.85 -12.75 0.63
C TYR A 87 4.60 -12.70 -0.88
N SER A 88 3.35 -12.55 -1.32
CA SER A 88 3.01 -12.39 -2.75
C SER A 88 3.64 -11.16 -3.39
N ILE A 89 3.95 -10.11 -2.61
CA ILE A 89 4.62 -8.89 -3.09
C ILE A 89 6.14 -9.02 -2.94
N ILE A 90 6.61 -9.51 -1.79
CA ILE A 90 8.05 -9.61 -1.49
C ILE A 90 8.76 -10.61 -2.40
N VAL A 91 8.16 -11.79 -2.64
CA VAL A 91 8.77 -12.85 -3.45
C VAL A 91 9.07 -12.40 -4.88
N PRO A 92 8.13 -11.83 -5.67
CA PRO A 92 8.44 -11.37 -7.02
C PRO A 92 9.43 -10.19 -7.03
N ILE A 93 9.40 -9.30 -6.03
CA ILE A 93 10.39 -8.21 -5.93
C ILE A 93 11.79 -8.77 -5.71
N LEU A 94 11.96 -9.71 -4.77
CA LEU A 94 13.24 -10.37 -4.53
C LEU A 94 13.70 -11.17 -5.74
N PHE A 95 12.78 -11.82 -6.45
CA PHE A 95 13.08 -12.53 -7.69
C PHE A 95 13.60 -11.58 -8.78
N ILE A 96 12.97 -10.42 -8.97
CA ILE A 96 13.42 -9.39 -9.93
C ILE A 96 14.82 -8.87 -9.55
N ILE A 97 15.05 -8.53 -8.27
CA ILE A 97 16.35 -8.06 -7.80
C ILE A 97 17.43 -9.13 -8.05
N GLY A 98 17.14 -10.40 -7.73
CA GLY A 98 18.02 -11.52 -8.00
C GLY A 98 18.33 -11.67 -9.49
N LEU A 99 17.33 -11.55 -10.37
CA LEU A 99 17.51 -11.58 -11.82
C LEU A 99 18.42 -10.45 -12.31
N ILE A 100 18.22 -9.23 -11.83
CA ILE A 100 19.06 -8.07 -12.19
C ILE A 100 20.52 -8.35 -11.81
N LEU A 101 20.77 -8.86 -10.60
CA LEU A 101 22.13 -9.17 -10.15
C LEU A 101 22.79 -10.26 -11.00
N VAL A 102 22.09 -11.35 -11.29
CA VAL A 102 22.59 -12.45 -12.13
C VAL A 102 22.88 -11.96 -13.56
N LEU A 103 21.94 -11.26 -14.19
CA LEU A 103 22.12 -10.76 -15.55
C LEU A 103 23.22 -9.71 -15.64
N THR A 104 23.39 -8.88 -14.61
CA THR A 104 24.48 -7.89 -14.56
C THR A 104 25.83 -8.58 -14.41
N ASN A 105 25.94 -9.61 -13.56
CA ASN A 105 27.17 -10.39 -13.39
C ASN A 105 27.56 -11.14 -14.68
N GLU A 106 26.59 -11.79 -15.32
CA GLU A 106 26.78 -12.42 -16.63
C GLU A 106 27.22 -11.40 -17.67
N SER A 107 26.51 -10.26 -17.78
CA SER A 107 26.88 -9.19 -18.72
C SER A 107 28.32 -8.72 -18.53
N HIS A 108 28.77 -8.56 -17.28
CA HIS A 108 30.14 -8.17 -16.98
C HIS A 108 31.14 -9.24 -17.45
N HIS A 109 30.86 -10.52 -17.20
CA HIS A 109 31.70 -11.63 -17.62
C HIS A 109 31.85 -11.72 -19.16
N TRP A 110 30.75 -11.56 -19.89
CA TRP A 110 30.75 -11.52 -21.36
C TRP A 110 31.54 -10.34 -21.93
N ILE A 111 31.48 -9.17 -21.29
CA ILE A 111 32.24 -7.99 -21.71
C ILE A 111 33.73 -8.18 -21.47
N THR A 112 34.13 -8.78 -20.35
CA THR A 112 35.54 -9.07 -20.04
C THR A 112 36.14 -10.11 -20.99
N LEU A 113 35.40 -11.14 -21.38
CA LEU A 113 35.88 -12.15 -22.34
C LEU A 113 36.00 -11.65 -23.77
N ARG A 114 35.36 -10.52 -24.10
CA ARG A 114 35.40 -9.88 -25.42
C ARG A 114 36.59 -8.92 -25.60
N MET A 115 37.25 -8.52 -24.50
CA MET A 115 38.47 -7.71 -24.50
C MET A 115 39.70 -8.60 -24.40
#